data_AF-A0A7H0FSY3-F1
#
_entry.id   AF-A0A7H0FSY3-F1
#
_cell.length_a   1.000
_cell.length_b   1.000
_cell.length_c   1.000
_cell.angle_alpha   90.00
_cell.angle_beta   90.00
_cell.angle_gamma   90.00
#
_symmetry.space_group_name_H-M   'P 1'
#
loop_
_entity.id
_entity.type
_entity.pdbx_description
1 polymer ?
#
loop_
_entity_poly.entity_id
_entity_poly.type
_entity_poly.pdbx_seq_one_letter_code
_entity_poly.pdbx_strand_id
1 'polypeptide(L)'
;MIHIESVSKFLSELQALGGNKEFFFRGENREFSKRSPSIYQKEQLVKNSDKYYSRLIAENPSALRSNPFETLSNLQHYGARTRLLDITSNPLIALFFAVIEPNDEPGYVYVYESEDIKFDTNHTAIMKAAINFLPGDMVMNFIKEEDSEDQDENFLQKLNEKTNLREQLCNPESIRKDLKKAHIVISTKKTDRIIRQSGNFIMPAFEYEEDSVSKSIEDLSVIDKENQVPILFEIDSRKKQKILNELSSLGINEGSVYPDVEHQTKYLERFFGEQSSITQKFSESEDKKKFIIEHYENENRIFGPKSFFVPDSMESNLSNEERLFLNGFHTTNSTFVKEEDNYFVGIRADYFVVEIGTTENPIDKQDTIDTEFAVVTANHKGSRYVTVIRLDNRI
;
A
#
# COMPACT_ATOMS: atom_id res chain seq x y z
N MET A 1 5.00 -8.52 -20.09
CA MET A 1 5.25 -8.01 -18.73
C MET A 1 5.94 -6.65 -18.85
N ILE A 2 5.47 -5.65 -18.11
CA ILE A 2 5.99 -4.27 -18.16
C ILE A 2 6.53 -3.91 -16.78
N HIS A 3 7.81 -3.54 -16.69
CA HIS A 3 8.43 -3.19 -15.41
C HIS A 3 8.16 -1.73 -15.04
N ILE A 4 7.75 -1.51 -13.79
CA ILE A 4 7.35 -0.22 -13.25
C ILE A 4 8.29 0.19 -12.11
N GLU A 5 8.84 1.40 -12.22
CA GLU A 5 9.81 1.96 -11.26
C GLU A 5 9.36 3.26 -10.57
N SER A 6 8.20 3.80 -10.99
CA SER A 6 7.56 5.00 -10.45
C SER A 6 6.08 5.04 -10.83
N VAL A 7 5.29 5.83 -10.10
CA VAL A 7 3.89 6.14 -10.43
C VAL A 7 3.78 6.81 -11.80
N SER A 8 4.73 7.70 -12.13
CA SER A 8 4.75 8.36 -13.45
C SER A 8 4.92 7.35 -14.59
N LYS A 9 5.86 6.40 -14.46
CA LYS A 9 6.05 5.36 -15.48
C LYS A 9 4.79 4.49 -15.63
N PHE A 10 4.17 4.10 -14.52
CA PHE A 10 2.92 3.35 -14.52
C PHE A 10 1.80 4.07 -15.29
N LEU A 11 1.60 5.37 -15.03
CA LEU A 11 0.59 6.16 -15.73
C LEU A 11 0.88 6.31 -17.23
N SER A 12 2.15 6.48 -17.61
CA SER A 12 2.53 6.54 -19.03
C SER A 12 2.24 5.22 -19.76
N GLU A 13 2.54 4.09 -19.14
CA GLU A 13 2.24 2.78 -19.74
C GLU A 13 0.73 2.51 -19.82
N LEU A 14 -0.04 2.93 -18.81
CA LEU A 14 -1.51 2.86 -18.86
C LEU A 14 -2.10 3.70 -19.99
N GLN A 15 -1.57 4.89 -20.23
CA GLN A 15 -2.01 5.74 -21.36
C GLN A 15 -1.71 5.08 -22.71
N ALA A 16 -0.60 4.35 -22.81
CA ALA A 16 -0.21 3.63 -24.02
C ALA A 16 -1.16 2.46 -24.35
N LEU A 17 -1.87 1.89 -23.37
CA LEU A 17 -2.91 0.87 -23.63
C LEU A 17 -4.02 1.40 -24.54
N GLY A 18 -4.27 2.72 -24.51
CA GLY A 18 -5.16 3.43 -25.41
C GLY A 18 -6.64 3.00 -25.36
N GLY A 19 -7.46 3.73 -26.11
CA GLY A 19 -8.88 3.39 -26.36
C GLY A 19 -9.88 3.97 -25.37
N ASN A 20 -11.11 4.17 -25.84
CA ASN A 20 -12.29 4.53 -25.02
C ASN A 20 -12.86 3.29 -24.28
N LYS A 21 -12.00 2.39 -23.81
CA LYS A 21 -12.41 1.18 -23.10
C LYS A 21 -12.32 1.38 -21.60
N GLU A 22 -13.24 0.74 -20.87
CA GLU A 22 -13.21 0.71 -19.41
C GLU A 22 -12.34 -0.46 -18.94
N PHE A 23 -11.27 -0.15 -18.20
CA PHE A 23 -10.34 -1.12 -17.64
C PHE A 23 -10.57 -1.31 -16.14
N PHE A 24 -10.30 -2.53 -15.68
CA PHE A 24 -10.30 -2.90 -14.28
C PHE A 24 -8.96 -3.49 -13.88
N PHE A 25 -8.59 -3.28 -12.62
CA PHE A 25 -7.25 -3.56 -12.14
C PHE A 25 -7.28 -4.39 -10.86
N ARG A 26 -6.24 -5.19 -10.66
CA ARG A 26 -6.01 -5.89 -9.39
C ARG A 26 -4.53 -5.81 -9.03
N GLY A 27 -4.25 -5.26 -7.86
CA GLY A 27 -2.91 -5.25 -7.28
C GLY A 27 -2.69 -6.45 -6.39
N GLU A 28 -1.54 -7.11 -6.55
CA GLU A 28 -1.08 -8.18 -5.69
C GLU A 28 0.35 -7.88 -5.25
N ASN A 29 0.63 -8.02 -3.97
CA ASN A 29 1.91 -7.65 -3.36
C ASN A 29 3.01 -8.70 -3.55
N ARG A 30 2.72 -9.78 -4.28
CA ARG A 30 3.62 -10.87 -4.66
C ARG A 30 3.01 -11.68 -5.78
N GLU A 31 3.78 -12.58 -6.35
CA GLU A 31 3.27 -13.54 -7.31
C GLU A 31 2.47 -14.62 -6.57
N PHE A 32 1.20 -14.79 -6.95
CA PHE A 32 0.39 -15.90 -6.47
C PHE A 32 0.29 -16.95 -7.57
N SER A 33 0.56 -18.21 -7.21
CA SER A 33 0.52 -19.33 -8.16
C SER A 33 -0.82 -19.46 -8.90
N LYS A 34 -1.92 -19.07 -8.26
CA LYS A 34 -3.27 -19.08 -8.82
C LYS A 34 -4.00 -17.82 -8.39
N ARG A 35 -4.59 -17.14 -9.37
CA ARG A 35 -5.47 -15.97 -9.14
C ARG A 35 -6.90 -16.47 -9.03
N SER A 36 -7.27 -16.91 -7.84
CA SER A 36 -8.60 -17.43 -7.55
C SER A 36 -9.18 -16.73 -6.30
N PRO A 37 -10.51 -16.60 -6.19
CA PRO A 37 -11.15 -16.18 -4.95
C PRO A 37 -10.75 -17.05 -3.76
N SER A 38 -10.70 -16.45 -2.57
CA SER A 38 -10.17 -17.08 -1.35
C SER A 38 -10.89 -18.38 -0.93
N ILE A 39 -12.14 -18.60 -1.35
CA ILE A 39 -12.84 -19.87 -1.08
C ILE A 39 -12.19 -21.07 -1.77
N TYR A 40 -11.59 -20.89 -2.95
CA TYR A 40 -11.01 -21.97 -3.74
C TYR A 40 -9.73 -22.56 -3.15
N GLN A 41 -9.09 -21.82 -2.24
CA GLN A 41 -7.98 -22.31 -1.42
C GLN A 41 -8.42 -23.37 -0.39
N LYS A 42 -9.73 -23.64 -0.27
CA LYS A 42 -10.33 -24.56 0.71
C LYS A 42 -11.38 -25.45 0.03
N GLU A 43 -10.93 -26.56 -0.55
CA GLU A 43 -11.76 -27.51 -1.30
C GLU A 43 -13.08 -27.89 -0.57
N GLN A 44 -13.03 -28.15 0.74
CA GLN A 44 -14.21 -28.52 1.52
C GLN A 44 -15.25 -27.39 1.63
N LEU A 45 -14.81 -26.12 1.63
CA LEU A 45 -15.71 -24.96 1.61
C LEU A 45 -16.33 -24.76 0.24
N VAL A 46 -15.59 -25.03 -0.84
CA VAL A 46 -16.12 -24.94 -2.21
C VAL A 46 -17.30 -25.90 -2.40
N LYS A 47 -17.14 -27.16 -1.97
CA LYS A 47 -18.19 -28.19 -2.12
C LYS A 47 -19.41 -27.97 -1.21
N ASN A 48 -19.20 -27.40 -0.02
CA ASN A 48 -20.24 -27.18 0.99
C ASN A 48 -20.60 -25.70 1.17
N SER A 49 -20.52 -24.90 0.10
CA SER A 49 -20.66 -23.45 0.20
C SER A 49 -22.04 -23.01 0.71
N ASP A 50 -23.09 -23.73 0.33
CA ASP A 50 -24.46 -23.51 0.77
C ASP A 50 -24.59 -23.57 2.30
N LYS A 51 -24.07 -24.64 2.92
CA LYS A 51 -24.08 -24.83 4.37
C LYS A 51 -23.19 -23.79 5.06
N TYR A 52 -22.03 -23.52 4.49
CA TYR A 52 -21.08 -22.54 5.02
C TYR A 52 -21.69 -21.13 5.07
N TYR A 53 -22.26 -20.63 3.98
CA TYR A 53 -22.88 -19.31 3.98
C TYR A 53 -24.17 -19.26 4.79
N SER A 54 -25.00 -20.32 4.75
CA SER A 54 -26.21 -20.38 5.57
C SER A 54 -25.88 -20.32 7.06
N ARG A 55 -24.81 -21.01 7.49
CA ARG A 55 -24.33 -20.95 8.87
C ARG A 55 -23.78 -19.57 9.22
N LEU A 56 -23.00 -18.93 8.33
CA LEU A 56 -22.49 -17.58 8.55
C LEU A 56 -23.61 -16.55 8.72
N ILE A 57 -24.66 -16.65 7.90
CA ILE A 57 -25.84 -15.77 7.98
C ILE A 57 -26.61 -16.04 9.27
N ALA A 58 -26.74 -17.29 9.69
CA ALA A 58 -27.40 -17.63 10.96
C ALA A 58 -26.66 -17.06 12.18
N GLU A 59 -25.32 -17.10 12.17
CA GLU A 59 -24.48 -16.51 13.22
C GLU A 59 -24.38 -14.98 13.12
N ASN A 60 -24.55 -14.42 11.92
CA ASN A 60 -24.49 -12.99 11.65
C ASN A 60 -25.70 -12.54 10.82
N PRO A 61 -26.91 -12.44 11.42
CA PRO A 61 -28.12 -12.08 10.68
C PRO A 61 -28.05 -10.71 9.99
N SER A 62 -27.26 -9.79 10.56
CA SER A 62 -26.94 -8.49 9.96
C SER A 62 -26.15 -8.59 8.66
N ALA A 63 -25.65 -9.76 8.28
CA ALA A 63 -24.98 -9.98 7.01
C ALA A 63 -25.98 -10.11 5.85
N LEU A 64 -27.22 -10.52 6.11
CA LEU A 64 -28.26 -10.72 5.11
C LEU A 64 -28.69 -9.39 4.47
N ARG A 65 -28.86 -9.39 3.14
CA ARG A 65 -29.26 -8.22 2.35
C ARG A 65 -30.44 -8.56 1.44
N SER A 66 -30.93 -7.57 0.70
CA SER A 66 -32.11 -7.68 -0.15
C SER A 66 -31.96 -8.67 -1.30
N ASN A 67 -30.75 -8.80 -1.87
CA ASN A 67 -30.44 -9.76 -2.91
C ASN A 67 -29.21 -10.61 -2.57
N PRO A 68 -29.03 -11.76 -3.24
CA PRO A 68 -27.91 -12.68 -2.99
C PRO A 68 -26.54 -12.07 -3.23
N PHE A 69 -26.39 -11.21 -4.25
CA PHE A 69 -25.11 -10.56 -4.55
C PHE A 69 -24.68 -9.65 -3.41
N GLU A 70 -25.59 -8.79 -2.93
CA GLU A 70 -25.34 -7.91 -1.80
C GLU A 70 -25.02 -8.71 -0.54
N THR A 71 -25.71 -9.83 -0.32
CA THR A 71 -25.45 -10.71 0.82
C THR A 71 -24.03 -11.29 0.74
N LEU A 72 -23.62 -11.77 -0.44
CA LEU A 72 -22.29 -12.35 -0.65
C LEU A 72 -21.17 -11.31 -0.53
N SER A 73 -21.36 -10.12 -1.12
CA SER A 73 -20.43 -8.99 -1.01
C SER A 73 -20.28 -8.52 0.44
N ASN A 74 -21.38 -8.47 1.18
CA ASN A 74 -21.37 -8.09 2.59
C ASN A 74 -20.73 -9.14 3.50
N LEU A 75 -20.90 -10.44 3.21
CA LEU A 75 -20.17 -11.51 3.89
C LEU A 75 -18.65 -11.37 3.67
N GLN A 76 -18.21 -11.08 2.44
CA GLN A 76 -16.79 -10.83 2.15
C GLN A 76 -16.25 -9.60 2.85
N HIS A 77 -17.05 -8.54 2.98
CA HIS A 77 -16.68 -7.36 3.75
C HIS A 77 -16.36 -7.71 5.21
N TYR A 78 -17.10 -8.66 5.81
CA TYR A 78 -16.81 -9.20 7.14
C TYR A 78 -15.72 -10.28 7.17
N GLY A 79 -14.99 -10.48 6.06
CA GLY A 79 -13.86 -11.41 5.97
C GLY A 79 -14.24 -12.86 5.65
N ALA A 80 -15.49 -13.14 5.29
CA ALA A 80 -15.86 -14.47 4.82
C ALA A 80 -15.13 -14.79 3.49
N ARG A 81 -14.68 -16.04 3.34
CA ARG A 81 -14.19 -16.54 2.05
C ARG A 81 -15.35 -16.65 1.07
N THR A 82 -15.27 -15.99 -0.08
CA THR A 82 -16.32 -15.99 -1.10
C THR A 82 -15.78 -16.39 -2.48
N ARG A 83 -16.70 -16.58 -3.44
CA ARG A 83 -16.38 -16.75 -4.86
C ARG A 83 -16.17 -15.42 -5.60
N LEU A 84 -16.20 -14.27 -4.94
CA LEU A 84 -15.93 -12.98 -5.60
C LEU A 84 -14.43 -12.67 -5.52
N LEU A 85 -13.87 -12.17 -6.61
CA LEU A 85 -12.53 -11.63 -6.65
C LEU A 85 -12.58 -10.10 -6.65
N ASP A 86 -11.96 -9.45 -5.66
CA ASP A 86 -11.89 -7.99 -5.61
C ASP A 86 -11.04 -7.44 -6.78
N ILE A 87 -11.59 -6.47 -7.51
CA ILE A 87 -10.92 -5.64 -8.53
C ILE A 87 -11.28 -4.16 -8.31
N THR A 88 -10.57 -3.23 -8.94
CA THR A 88 -10.85 -1.79 -8.83
C THR A 88 -10.87 -1.14 -10.21
N SER A 89 -11.71 -0.13 -10.41
CA SER A 89 -11.62 0.74 -11.59
C SER A 89 -10.59 1.87 -11.44
N ASN A 90 -9.94 1.99 -10.28
CA ASN A 90 -8.88 2.97 -10.04
C ASN A 90 -7.49 2.29 -10.12
N PRO A 91 -6.69 2.57 -11.17
CA PRO A 91 -5.39 1.94 -11.34
C PRO A 91 -4.40 2.25 -10.21
N LEU A 92 -4.48 3.43 -9.58
CA LEU A 92 -3.60 3.79 -8.49
C LEU A 92 -3.93 3.05 -7.19
N ILE A 93 -5.19 2.67 -6.99
CA ILE A 93 -5.59 1.79 -5.87
C ILE A 93 -5.04 0.38 -6.09
N ALA A 94 -5.04 -0.13 -7.34
CA ALA A 94 -4.39 -1.39 -7.65
C ALA A 94 -2.86 -1.30 -7.44
N LEU A 95 -2.22 -0.22 -7.90
CA LEU A 95 -0.79 -0.02 -7.64
C LEU A 95 -0.48 0.03 -6.14
N PHE A 96 -1.34 0.69 -5.34
CA PHE A 96 -1.23 0.69 -3.88
C PHE A 96 -1.25 -0.74 -3.30
N PHE A 97 -2.21 -1.58 -3.68
CA PHE A 97 -2.25 -2.97 -3.21
C PHE A 97 -1.05 -3.81 -3.66
N ALA A 98 -0.42 -3.48 -4.78
CA ALA A 98 0.78 -4.15 -5.25
C ALA A 98 2.04 -3.81 -4.43
N VAL A 99 2.03 -2.70 -3.70
CA VAL A 99 3.22 -2.18 -2.99
C VAL A 99 3.02 -1.96 -1.49
N ILE A 100 1.80 -2.14 -0.97
CA ILE A 100 1.45 -1.85 0.44
C ILE A 100 2.29 -2.64 1.45
N GLU A 101 2.72 -3.85 1.12
CA GLU A 101 3.59 -4.65 1.97
C GLU A 101 5.05 -4.58 1.49
N PRO A 102 5.97 -4.06 2.33
CA PRO A 102 7.40 -4.09 2.06
C PRO A 102 7.92 -5.51 2.33
N ASN A 103 7.77 -6.38 1.34
CA ASN A 103 8.39 -7.70 1.30
C ASN A 103 9.46 -7.73 0.19
N ASP A 104 10.34 -8.72 0.23
CA ASP A 104 11.40 -8.91 -0.77
C ASP A 104 10.88 -9.45 -2.11
N GLU A 105 9.57 -9.70 -2.22
CA GLU A 105 8.92 -10.20 -3.43
C GLU A 105 8.48 -9.05 -4.35
N PRO A 106 8.47 -9.20 -5.68
CA PRO A 106 7.92 -8.19 -6.59
C PRO A 106 6.41 -7.98 -6.37
N GLY A 107 5.88 -6.81 -6.71
CA GLY A 107 4.43 -6.56 -6.77
C GLY A 107 3.90 -6.68 -8.20
N TYR A 108 2.61 -6.92 -8.35
CA TYR A 108 1.97 -7.10 -9.66
C TYR A 108 0.67 -6.30 -9.76
N VAL A 109 0.45 -5.66 -10.91
CA VAL A 109 -0.86 -5.10 -11.28
C VAL A 109 -1.36 -5.78 -12.54
N TYR A 110 -2.48 -6.47 -12.42
CA TYR A 110 -3.17 -7.13 -13.52
C TYR A 110 -4.24 -6.21 -14.10
N VAL A 111 -4.44 -6.30 -15.41
CA VAL A 111 -5.42 -5.47 -16.16
C VAL A 111 -6.45 -6.37 -16.81
N TYR A 112 -7.72 -6.04 -16.62
CA TYR A 112 -8.86 -6.76 -17.17
C TYR A 112 -9.74 -5.83 -18.00
N GLU A 113 -10.34 -6.37 -19.05
CA GLU A 113 -11.37 -5.71 -19.84
C GLU A 113 -12.51 -6.69 -20.14
N SER A 114 -13.70 -6.16 -20.41
CA SER A 114 -14.82 -6.95 -20.92
C SER A 114 -15.77 -6.06 -21.71
N GLU A 115 -16.29 -6.56 -22.83
CA GLU A 115 -17.38 -5.91 -23.54
C GLU A 115 -18.75 -6.22 -22.90
N ASP A 116 -18.82 -7.26 -22.06
CA ASP A 116 -20.04 -7.76 -21.43
C ASP A 116 -20.06 -7.49 -19.92
N ILE A 117 -19.86 -6.22 -19.55
CA ILE A 117 -19.88 -5.76 -18.15
C ILE A 117 -21.28 -5.94 -17.55
N LYS A 118 -21.35 -6.54 -16.37
CA LYS A 118 -22.59 -6.72 -15.61
C LYS A 118 -22.67 -5.73 -14.45
N PHE A 119 -23.88 -5.48 -13.96
CA PHE A 119 -24.09 -4.74 -12.72
C PHE A 119 -24.62 -5.67 -11.63
N ASP A 120 -24.44 -5.30 -10.38
CA ASP A 120 -24.88 -6.08 -9.22
C ASP A 120 -26.40 -6.33 -9.14
N THR A 121 -27.19 -5.53 -9.86
CA THR A 121 -28.64 -5.68 -10.00
C THR A 121 -29.06 -6.51 -11.21
N ASN A 122 -28.15 -6.84 -12.14
CA ASN A 122 -28.48 -7.64 -13.32
C ASN A 122 -28.67 -9.12 -12.96
N HIS A 123 -29.47 -9.81 -13.78
CA HIS A 123 -29.79 -11.23 -13.61
C HIS A 123 -28.55 -12.12 -13.53
N THR A 124 -27.50 -11.88 -14.34
CA THR A 124 -26.27 -12.68 -14.31
C THR A 124 -25.55 -12.61 -12.96
N ALA A 125 -25.40 -11.41 -12.37
CA ALA A 125 -24.72 -11.24 -11.08
C ALA A 125 -25.53 -11.86 -9.94
N ILE A 126 -26.84 -11.62 -9.93
CA ILE A 126 -27.77 -12.18 -8.94
C ILE A 126 -27.80 -13.71 -9.03
N MET A 127 -27.90 -14.26 -10.24
CA MET A 127 -27.87 -15.70 -10.49
C MET A 127 -26.57 -16.33 -9.98
N LYS A 128 -25.42 -15.78 -10.38
CA LYS A 128 -24.10 -16.27 -9.95
C LYS A 128 -23.91 -16.18 -8.44
N ALA A 129 -24.53 -15.20 -7.79
CA ALA A 129 -24.50 -15.10 -6.34
C ALA A 129 -25.45 -16.14 -5.71
N ALA A 130 -26.67 -16.29 -6.23
CA ALA A 130 -27.69 -17.19 -5.72
C ALA A 130 -27.25 -18.66 -5.70
N ILE A 131 -26.52 -19.12 -6.72
CA ILE A 131 -26.01 -20.51 -6.77
C ILE A 131 -25.06 -20.87 -5.62
N ASN A 132 -24.46 -19.89 -4.94
CA ASN A 132 -23.63 -20.13 -3.75
C ASN A 132 -24.44 -20.68 -2.56
N PHE A 133 -25.76 -20.49 -2.58
CA PHE A 133 -26.71 -20.94 -1.57
C PHE A 133 -27.45 -22.23 -1.98
N LEU A 134 -27.00 -22.88 -3.06
CA LEU A 134 -27.47 -24.18 -3.52
C LEU A 134 -26.39 -25.24 -3.29
N PRO A 135 -26.76 -26.52 -3.10
CA PRO A 135 -25.80 -27.61 -3.02
C PRO A 135 -24.88 -27.61 -4.24
N GLY A 136 -23.56 -27.64 -4.03
CA GLY A 136 -22.61 -27.50 -5.13
C GLY A 136 -22.76 -28.58 -6.20
N ASP A 137 -23.05 -29.82 -5.80
CA ASP A 137 -23.17 -30.95 -6.73
C ASP A 137 -24.37 -30.77 -7.67
N MET A 138 -25.45 -30.15 -7.18
CA MET A 138 -26.59 -29.78 -8.01
C MET A 138 -26.20 -28.75 -9.08
N VAL A 139 -25.40 -27.74 -8.71
CA VAL A 139 -24.91 -26.73 -9.66
C VAL A 139 -23.97 -27.37 -10.68
N MET A 140 -23.05 -28.25 -10.24
CA MET A 140 -22.12 -28.93 -11.15
C MET A 140 -22.83 -29.88 -12.12
N ASN A 141 -23.85 -30.62 -11.66
CA ASN A 141 -24.63 -31.49 -12.53
C ASN A 141 -25.38 -30.67 -13.58
N PHE A 142 -26.02 -29.57 -13.19
CA PHE A 142 -26.67 -28.65 -14.14
C PHE A 142 -25.71 -28.10 -15.21
N ILE A 143 -24.46 -27.79 -14.85
CA ILE A 143 -23.46 -27.30 -15.79
C ILE A 143 -23.00 -28.39 -16.78
N LYS A 144 -22.95 -29.66 -16.34
CA LYS A 144 -22.41 -30.80 -17.11
C LYS A 144 -23.43 -31.56 -17.95
N GLU A 145 -24.62 -31.78 -17.40
CA GLU A 145 -25.69 -32.55 -18.04
C GLU A 145 -26.51 -31.61 -18.92
N GLU A 146 -26.14 -31.55 -20.20
CA GLU A 146 -26.91 -30.86 -21.23
C GLU A 146 -28.13 -31.74 -21.60
N ASP A 147 -29.27 -31.10 -21.88
CA ASP A 147 -30.52 -31.73 -22.35
C ASP A 147 -31.33 -32.61 -21.36
N SER A 148 -31.29 -32.32 -20.06
CA SER A 148 -32.17 -32.96 -19.07
C SER A 148 -33.28 -32.00 -18.59
N GLU A 149 -34.43 -31.99 -19.27
CA GLU A 149 -35.55 -31.08 -18.97
C GLU A 149 -36.01 -31.13 -17.50
N ASP A 150 -36.25 -32.32 -16.95
CA ASP A 150 -36.71 -32.49 -15.55
C ASP A 150 -35.69 -31.96 -14.53
N GLN A 151 -34.39 -32.16 -14.79
CA GLN A 151 -33.34 -31.67 -13.90
C GLN A 151 -33.18 -30.15 -14.01
N ASP A 152 -33.30 -29.61 -15.22
CA ASP A 152 -33.25 -28.18 -15.48
C ASP A 152 -34.40 -27.46 -14.80
N GLU A 153 -35.62 -27.98 -14.90
CA GLU A 153 -36.77 -27.45 -14.18
C GLU A 153 -36.55 -27.46 -12.66
N ASN A 154 -36.03 -28.56 -12.10
CA ASN A 154 -35.73 -28.65 -10.67
C ASN A 154 -34.68 -27.62 -10.23
N PHE A 155 -33.62 -27.47 -11.02
CA PHE A 155 -32.55 -26.52 -10.76
C PHE A 155 -33.06 -25.08 -10.83
N LEU A 156 -33.77 -24.72 -11.90
CA LEU A 156 -34.33 -23.40 -12.11
C LEU A 156 -35.33 -23.02 -11.01
N GLN A 157 -36.17 -23.95 -10.57
CA GLN A 157 -37.09 -23.71 -9.46
C GLN A 157 -36.31 -23.29 -8.20
N LYS A 158 -35.32 -24.09 -7.79
CA LYS A 158 -34.51 -23.80 -6.60
C LYS A 158 -33.67 -22.54 -6.74
N LEU A 159 -33.13 -22.28 -7.93
CA LEU A 159 -32.39 -21.06 -8.21
C LEU A 159 -33.28 -19.82 -8.07
N ASN A 160 -34.49 -19.84 -8.65
CA ASN A 160 -35.45 -18.74 -8.54
C ASN A 160 -35.91 -18.50 -7.09
N GLU A 161 -36.06 -19.55 -6.28
CA GLU A 161 -36.33 -19.41 -4.84
C GLU A 161 -35.20 -18.67 -4.08
N LYS A 162 -33.96 -18.74 -4.59
CA LYS A 162 -32.80 -18.06 -3.97
C LYS A 162 -32.54 -16.67 -4.53
N THR A 163 -32.97 -16.36 -5.75
CA THR A 163 -32.62 -15.08 -6.41
C THR A 163 -33.39 -13.88 -5.85
N ASN A 164 -34.60 -14.11 -5.31
CA ASN A 164 -35.57 -13.05 -4.94
C ASN A 164 -35.86 -12.06 -6.09
N LEU A 165 -35.70 -12.49 -7.35
CA LEU A 165 -36.03 -11.68 -8.51
C LEU A 165 -37.54 -11.63 -8.72
N ARG A 166 -38.02 -10.51 -9.29
CA ARG A 166 -39.42 -10.41 -9.74
C ARG A 166 -39.68 -11.26 -10.97
N GLU A 167 -38.72 -11.30 -11.88
CA GLU A 167 -38.74 -12.11 -13.09
C GLU A 167 -38.04 -13.44 -12.84
N GLN A 168 -38.62 -14.53 -13.32
CA GLN A 168 -38.03 -15.85 -13.20
C GLN A 168 -36.97 -16.08 -14.27
N LEU A 169 -35.84 -16.65 -13.86
CA LEU A 169 -34.83 -17.19 -14.74
C LEU A 169 -35.40 -18.46 -15.39
N CYS A 170 -35.51 -18.45 -16.73
CA CYS A 170 -36.22 -19.49 -17.48
C CYS A 170 -35.43 -20.08 -18.65
N ASN A 171 -34.19 -19.62 -18.92
CA ASN A 171 -33.37 -20.09 -20.02
C ASN A 171 -32.14 -20.86 -19.50
N PRO A 172 -32.20 -22.21 -19.39
CA PRO A 172 -31.10 -23.04 -18.91
C PRO A 172 -29.80 -22.87 -19.70
N GLU A 173 -29.86 -22.83 -21.03
CA GLU A 173 -28.67 -22.74 -21.90
C GLU A 173 -27.89 -21.44 -21.65
N SER A 174 -28.60 -20.32 -21.56
CA SER A 174 -28.00 -19.01 -21.27
C SER A 174 -27.34 -19.00 -19.89
N ILE A 175 -28.01 -19.58 -18.89
CA ILE A 175 -27.48 -19.68 -17.52
C ILE A 175 -26.23 -20.56 -17.49
N ARG A 176 -26.24 -21.73 -18.13
CA ARG A 176 -25.06 -22.60 -18.25
C ARG A 176 -23.89 -21.86 -18.86
N LYS A 177 -24.11 -21.15 -19.97
CA LYS A 177 -23.08 -20.36 -20.64
C LYS A 177 -22.48 -19.30 -19.70
N ASP A 178 -23.32 -18.61 -18.94
CA ASP A 178 -22.86 -17.61 -17.98
C ASP A 178 -22.09 -18.23 -16.82
N LEU A 179 -22.50 -19.41 -16.34
CA LEU A 179 -21.82 -20.14 -15.27
C LEU A 179 -20.46 -20.71 -15.70
N LYS A 180 -20.26 -21.01 -16.99
CA LYS A 180 -18.99 -21.53 -17.54
C LYS A 180 -17.93 -20.45 -17.80
N LYS A 181 -18.23 -19.15 -17.65
CA LYS A 181 -17.29 -18.04 -17.92
C LYS A 181 -17.21 -17.02 -16.79
N ALA A 182 -16.10 -16.28 -16.68
CA ALA A 182 -15.99 -15.17 -15.73
C ALA A 182 -16.74 -13.92 -16.21
N HIS A 183 -17.14 -13.07 -15.25
CA HIS A 183 -17.78 -11.79 -15.53
C HIS A 183 -17.24 -10.71 -14.60
N ILE A 184 -17.01 -9.52 -15.16
CA ILE A 184 -16.80 -8.30 -14.38
C ILE A 184 -18.16 -7.76 -13.96
N VAL A 185 -18.32 -7.50 -12.66
CA VAL A 185 -19.53 -6.96 -12.06
C VAL A 185 -19.22 -5.63 -11.39
N ILE A 186 -19.84 -4.57 -11.90
CA ILE A 186 -19.84 -3.25 -11.26
C ILE A 186 -20.80 -3.29 -10.08
N SER A 187 -20.26 -3.03 -8.89
CA SER A 187 -21.04 -2.98 -7.66
C SER A 187 -21.45 -1.54 -7.33
N THR A 188 -22.69 -1.39 -6.90
CA THR A 188 -23.20 -0.20 -6.24
C THR A 188 -22.32 0.10 -5.02
N LYS A 189 -21.86 1.34 -4.89
CA LYS A 189 -20.91 1.77 -3.86
C LYS A 189 -21.59 1.93 -2.49
N LYS A 190 -22.07 0.82 -1.92
CA LYS A 190 -22.89 0.79 -0.69
C LYS A 190 -22.11 0.78 0.61
N THR A 191 -20.84 0.37 0.58
CA THR A 191 -19.96 0.36 1.75
C THR A 191 -18.80 1.33 1.55
N ASP A 192 -18.32 1.93 2.63
CA ASP A 192 -17.19 2.86 2.58
C ASP A 192 -15.92 2.20 2.00
N ARG A 193 -15.72 0.90 2.24
CA ARG A 193 -14.63 0.11 1.63
C ARG A 193 -14.75 0.13 0.11
N ILE A 194 -15.93 -0.20 -0.42
CA ILE A 194 -16.16 -0.25 -1.87
C ILE A 194 -16.06 1.15 -2.49
N ILE A 195 -16.53 2.19 -1.79
CA ILE A 195 -16.43 3.59 -2.22
C ILE A 195 -14.95 4.01 -2.34
N ARG A 196 -14.17 3.89 -1.26
CA ARG A 196 -12.76 4.34 -1.20
C ARG A 196 -11.86 3.62 -2.19
N GLN A 197 -12.14 2.34 -2.44
CA GLN A 197 -11.33 1.51 -3.31
C GLN A 197 -11.77 1.55 -4.77
N SER A 198 -12.84 2.29 -5.10
CA SER A 198 -13.53 2.15 -6.39
C SER A 198 -13.79 0.68 -6.75
N GLY A 199 -14.18 -0.11 -5.73
CA GLY A 199 -14.18 -1.57 -5.77
C GLY A 199 -15.27 -2.15 -6.66
N ASN A 200 -14.92 -3.16 -7.43
CA ASN A 200 -15.80 -3.98 -8.27
C ASN A 200 -15.38 -5.45 -8.10
N PHE A 201 -16.07 -6.38 -8.76
CA PHE A 201 -15.81 -7.81 -8.56
C PHE A 201 -15.68 -8.56 -9.88
N ILE A 202 -14.81 -9.58 -9.91
CA ILE A 202 -14.90 -10.64 -10.89
C ILE A 202 -15.64 -11.82 -10.25
N MET A 203 -16.68 -12.30 -10.93
CA MET A 203 -17.36 -13.54 -10.60
C MET A 203 -16.93 -14.61 -11.61
N PRO A 204 -16.00 -15.52 -11.23
CA PRO A 204 -15.42 -16.50 -12.14
C PRO A 204 -16.45 -17.51 -12.64
N ALA A 205 -16.02 -18.41 -13.52
CA ALA A 205 -16.76 -19.63 -13.79
C ALA A 205 -17.02 -20.40 -12.48
N PHE A 206 -18.16 -21.08 -12.41
CA PHE A 206 -18.44 -21.97 -11.28
C PHE A 206 -17.76 -23.31 -11.53
N GLU A 207 -16.70 -23.56 -10.77
CA GLU A 207 -15.90 -24.77 -10.85
C GLU A 207 -15.51 -25.23 -9.44
N TYR A 208 -15.04 -26.46 -9.30
CA TYR A 208 -14.42 -26.92 -8.06
C TYR A 208 -12.90 -26.82 -8.07
N GLU A 209 -12.31 -26.92 -9.27
CA GLU A 209 -10.87 -26.90 -9.45
C GLU A 209 -10.37 -25.46 -9.60
N GLU A 210 -9.38 -25.12 -8.79
CA GLU A 210 -8.81 -23.76 -8.75
C GLU A 210 -8.19 -23.34 -10.09
N ASP A 211 -7.62 -24.27 -10.85
CA ASP A 211 -7.01 -23.99 -12.15
C ASP A 211 -8.06 -23.55 -13.19
N SER A 212 -9.20 -24.23 -13.25
CA SER A 212 -10.31 -23.86 -14.14
C SER A 212 -10.90 -22.50 -13.78
N VAL A 213 -10.96 -22.19 -12.48
CA VAL A 213 -11.37 -20.87 -11.98
C VAL A 213 -10.39 -19.79 -12.44
N SER A 214 -9.08 -19.99 -12.20
CA SER A 214 -8.04 -19.03 -12.59
C SER A 214 -8.02 -18.81 -14.10
N LYS A 215 -8.13 -19.87 -14.90
CA LYS A 215 -8.23 -19.75 -16.36
C LYS A 215 -9.41 -18.88 -16.80
N SER A 216 -10.59 -19.08 -16.19
CA SER A 216 -11.76 -18.25 -16.51
C SER A 216 -11.56 -16.76 -16.23
N ILE A 217 -10.77 -16.42 -15.21
CA ILE A 217 -10.42 -15.04 -14.86
C ILE A 217 -9.37 -14.50 -15.84
N GLU A 218 -8.41 -15.35 -16.23
CA GLU A 218 -7.37 -15.00 -17.20
C GLU A 218 -7.92 -14.66 -18.57
N ASP A 219 -9.02 -15.29 -18.98
CA ASP A 219 -9.75 -14.97 -20.22
C ASP A 219 -10.25 -13.50 -20.27
N LEU A 220 -10.33 -12.80 -19.13
CA LEU A 220 -10.68 -11.37 -19.05
C LEU A 220 -9.45 -10.45 -19.12
N SER A 221 -8.23 -10.99 -19.16
CA SER A 221 -7.01 -10.18 -19.15
C SER A 221 -6.87 -9.42 -20.46
N VAL A 222 -6.42 -8.16 -20.38
CA VAL A 222 -6.06 -7.41 -21.58
C VAL A 222 -4.86 -8.09 -22.25
N ILE A 223 -4.98 -8.38 -23.55
CA ILE A 223 -3.93 -9.06 -24.33
C ILE A 223 -3.13 -8.02 -25.13
N ASP A 224 -1.81 -8.12 -25.04
CA ASP A 224 -0.91 -7.43 -25.97
C ASP A 224 -1.08 -8.02 -27.36
N LYS A 225 -1.54 -7.22 -28.32
CA LYS A 225 -1.83 -7.66 -29.69
C LYS A 225 -0.61 -8.19 -30.42
N GLU A 226 0.58 -7.68 -30.12
CA GLU A 226 1.81 -8.08 -30.81
C GLU A 226 2.29 -9.43 -30.28
N ASN A 227 2.33 -9.58 -28.97
CA ASN A 227 2.92 -10.74 -28.30
C ASN A 227 1.91 -11.84 -27.95
N GLN A 228 0.60 -11.58 -28.08
CA GLN A 228 -0.50 -12.49 -27.72
C GLN A 228 -0.40 -13.01 -26.28
N VAL A 229 0.05 -12.16 -25.36
CA VAL A 229 0.17 -12.46 -23.93
C VAL A 229 -0.58 -11.44 -23.07
N PRO A 230 -1.04 -11.82 -21.87
CA PRO A 230 -1.64 -10.88 -20.93
C PRO A 230 -0.71 -9.72 -20.57
N ILE A 231 -1.25 -8.51 -20.59
CA ILE A 231 -0.58 -7.33 -20.06
C ILE A 231 -0.66 -7.35 -18.54
N LEU A 232 0.51 -7.30 -17.92
CA LEU A 232 0.65 -7.13 -16.48
C LEU A 232 1.85 -6.25 -16.18
N PHE A 233 1.74 -5.48 -15.11
CA PHE A 233 2.78 -4.61 -14.61
C PHE A 233 3.49 -5.27 -13.43
N GLU A 234 4.80 -5.36 -13.48
CA GLU A 234 5.62 -5.86 -12.38
C GLU A 234 6.34 -4.69 -11.70
N ILE A 235 6.35 -4.70 -10.37
CA ILE A 235 7.00 -3.72 -9.52
C ILE A 235 8.11 -4.43 -8.75
N ASP A 236 9.38 -4.10 -9.04
CA ASP A 236 10.52 -4.62 -8.29
C ASP A 236 10.39 -4.30 -6.79
N SER A 237 10.69 -5.26 -5.92
CA SER A 237 10.58 -5.12 -4.46
C SER A 237 11.31 -3.89 -3.92
N ARG A 238 12.47 -3.55 -4.51
CA ARG A 238 13.29 -2.38 -4.13
C ARG A 238 12.63 -1.04 -4.47
N LYS A 239 11.62 -1.04 -5.34
CA LYS A 239 10.88 0.16 -5.77
C LYS A 239 9.56 0.35 -5.03
N LYS A 240 9.06 -0.67 -4.32
CA LYS A 240 7.77 -0.63 -3.60
C LYS A 240 7.66 0.56 -2.65
N GLN A 241 8.66 0.75 -1.78
CA GLN A 241 8.64 1.86 -0.81
C GLN A 241 8.63 3.23 -1.48
N LYS A 242 9.41 3.40 -2.56
CA LYS A 242 9.43 4.65 -3.34
C LYS A 242 8.05 4.94 -3.93
N ILE A 243 7.43 3.95 -4.58
CA ILE A 243 6.11 4.08 -5.19
C ILE A 243 5.03 4.33 -4.12
N LEU A 244 5.12 3.68 -2.96
CA LEU A 244 4.20 3.90 -1.85
C LEU A 244 4.27 5.36 -1.33
N ASN A 245 5.47 5.94 -1.26
CA ASN A 245 5.66 7.35 -0.89
C ASN A 245 5.11 8.31 -1.96
N GLU A 246 5.31 8.01 -3.25
CA GLU A 246 4.72 8.76 -4.36
C GLU A 246 3.19 8.72 -4.31
N LEU A 247 2.59 7.55 -4.08
CA LEU A 247 1.14 7.37 -3.90
C LEU A 247 0.61 8.16 -2.70
N SER A 248 1.31 8.11 -1.56
CA SER A 248 0.94 8.87 -0.36
C SER A 248 0.93 10.38 -0.64
N SER A 249 1.89 10.87 -1.44
CA SER A 249 1.97 12.27 -1.86
C SER A 249 0.80 12.68 -2.79
N LEU A 250 0.19 11.72 -3.47
CA LEU A 250 -1.04 11.88 -4.26
C LEU A 250 -2.31 11.64 -3.43
N GLY A 251 -2.20 11.45 -2.11
CA GLY A 251 -3.34 11.21 -1.21
C GLY A 251 -3.82 9.77 -1.13
N ILE A 252 -3.07 8.82 -1.70
CA ILE A 252 -3.39 7.38 -1.67
C ILE A 252 -2.52 6.69 -0.61
N ASN A 253 -3.15 6.32 0.50
CA ASN A 253 -2.50 5.71 1.66
C ASN A 253 -3.47 4.78 2.40
N GLU A 254 -2.99 4.04 3.40
CA GLU A 254 -3.82 3.10 4.16
C GLU A 254 -5.10 3.73 4.72
N GLY A 255 -5.02 4.97 5.24
CA GLY A 255 -6.16 5.68 5.81
C GLY A 255 -7.18 6.16 4.77
N SER A 256 -6.76 6.43 3.53
CA SER A 256 -7.67 6.77 2.43
C SER A 256 -8.23 5.56 1.70
N VAL A 257 -7.53 4.42 1.70
CA VAL A 257 -7.97 3.16 1.05
C VAL A 257 -8.88 2.32 1.94
N TYR A 258 -8.62 2.26 3.25
CA TYR A 258 -9.41 1.47 4.20
C TYR A 258 -10.32 2.36 5.05
N PRO A 259 -11.58 1.95 5.29
CA PRO A 259 -12.54 2.75 6.04
C PRO A 259 -12.35 2.70 7.56
N ASP A 260 -11.68 1.68 8.08
CA ASP A 260 -11.57 1.45 9.52
C ASP A 260 -10.55 2.37 10.19
N VAL A 261 -10.85 2.66 11.46
CA VAL A 261 -10.02 3.56 12.29
C VAL A 261 -8.63 2.98 12.50
N GLU A 262 -8.46 1.66 12.52
CA GLU A 262 -7.15 1.02 12.73
C GLU A 262 -6.16 1.40 11.62
N HIS A 263 -6.55 1.26 10.34
CA HIS A 263 -5.70 1.67 9.21
C HIS A 263 -5.52 3.19 9.13
N GLN A 264 -6.55 3.97 9.49
CA GLN A 264 -6.40 5.42 9.62
C GLN A 264 -5.37 5.79 10.68
N THR A 265 -5.43 5.17 11.86
CA THR A 265 -4.47 5.38 12.94
C THR A 265 -3.08 4.93 12.53
N LYS A 266 -2.89 3.76 11.90
CA LYS A 266 -1.59 3.31 11.39
C LYS A 266 -0.98 4.33 10.42
N TYR A 267 -1.78 4.86 9.51
CA TYR A 267 -1.33 5.92 8.60
C TYR A 267 -0.96 7.20 9.37
N LEU A 268 -1.81 7.67 10.28
CA LEU A 268 -1.56 8.90 11.04
C LEU A 268 -0.35 8.75 11.97
N GLU A 269 -0.17 7.60 12.60
CA GLU A 269 1.02 7.27 13.38
C GLU A 269 2.28 7.27 12.51
N ARG A 270 2.22 6.78 11.27
CA ARG A 270 3.34 6.92 10.34
C ARG A 270 3.52 8.35 9.87
N PHE A 271 2.46 9.08 9.55
CA PHE A 271 2.54 10.45 9.04
C PHE A 271 3.07 11.42 10.11
N PHE A 272 2.49 11.40 11.31
CA PHE A 272 2.96 12.19 12.45
C PHE A 272 4.22 11.61 13.09
N GLY A 273 4.40 10.28 13.03
CA GLY A 273 5.63 9.57 13.40
C GLY A 273 6.79 9.87 12.46
N GLU A 274 6.54 10.10 11.17
CA GLU A 274 7.49 10.58 10.16
C GLU A 274 7.73 12.07 10.31
N GLN A 275 6.73 12.88 10.69
CA GLN A 275 6.99 14.25 11.12
C GLN A 275 7.85 14.32 12.41
N SER A 276 7.80 13.28 13.26
CA SER A 276 8.70 13.14 14.42
C SER A 276 9.97 12.32 14.14
N SER A 277 10.07 11.63 12.99
CA SER A 277 11.27 10.90 12.53
C SER A 277 12.02 11.55 11.37
N ILE A 278 11.53 12.68 10.83
CA ILE A 278 12.38 13.75 10.27
C ILE A 278 13.35 14.24 11.35
N THR A 279 13.00 14.08 12.63
CA THR A 279 13.88 14.33 13.79
C THR A 279 14.69 13.10 14.24
N GLN A 280 14.39 11.89 13.73
CA GLN A 280 14.98 10.63 14.19
C GLN A 280 14.93 9.53 13.11
N LYS A 281 15.81 9.60 12.10
CA LYS A 281 16.31 8.43 11.35
C LYS A 281 17.55 8.84 10.55
N PHE A 282 18.71 8.83 11.21
CA PHE A 282 20.00 8.83 10.54
C PHE A 282 20.77 7.58 10.93
N SER A 283 20.83 6.63 10.00
CA SER A 283 21.98 5.73 9.86
C SER A 283 23.23 6.48 9.31
N GLU A 284 23.21 7.82 9.26
CA GLU A 284 24.35 8.69 8.92
C GLU A 284 25.26 9.02 10.12
N SER A 285 24.97 8.55 11.35
CA SER A 285 25.71 9.01 12.54
C SER A 285 27.21 8.68 12.49
N GLU A 286 27.61 7.52 11.97
CA GLU A 286 29.04 7.13 11.89
C GLU A 286 29.79 7.87 10.78
N ASP A 287 29.18 8.00 9.59
CA ASP A 287 29.81 8.71 8.47
C ASP A 287 29.92 10.23 8.74
N LYS A 288 28.87 10.84 9.32
CA LYS A 288 28.90 12.25 9.75
C LYS A 288 29.92 12.48 10.86
N LYS A 289 29.99 11.57 11.84
CA LYS A 289 30.99 11.64 12.92
C LYS A 289 32.40 11.63 12.32
N LYS A 290 32.68 10.70 11.40
CA LYS A 290 33.98 10.61 10.75
C LYS A 290 34.32 11.86 9.92
N PHE A 291 33.34 12.37 9.16
CA PHE A 291 33.46 13.61 8.38
C PHE A 291 33.81 14.82 9.26
N ILE A 292 33.15 14.97 10.41
CA ILE A 292 33.39 16.07 11.34
C ILE A 292 34.76 15.95 12.02
N ILE A 293 35.17 14.72 12.38
CA ILE A 293 36.51 14.47 12.94
C ILE A 293 37.58 14.87 11.94
N GLU A 294 37.43 14.51 10.67
CA GLU A 294 38.40 14.87 9.62
C GLU A 294 38.54 16.40 9.47
N HIS A 295 37.44 17.15 9.47
CA HIS A 295 37.49 18.61 9.41
C HIS A 295 38.09 19.23 10.67
N TYR A 296 37.79 18.67 11.84
CA TYR A 296 38.38 19.11 13.10
C TYR A 296 39.90 18.91 13.15
N GLU A 297 40.39 17.76 12.68
CA GLU A 297 41.82 17.42 12.64
C GLU A 297 42.59 18.23 11.59
N ASN A 298 41.94 18.60 10.48
CA ASN A 298 42.50 19.48 9.44
C ASN A 298 42.53 20.98 9.81
N GLU A 299 42.42 21.31 11.11
CA GLU A 299 42.45 22.67 11.65
C GLU A 299 41.33 23.62 11.18
N ASN A 300 40.22 23.11 10.63
CA ASN A 300 39.05 23.92 10.25
C ASN A 300 38.19 24.36 11.46
N ARG A 301 38.83 24.58 12.60
CA ARG A 301 38.20 24.95 13.87
C ARG A 301 38.06 26.46 13.93
N ILE A 302 36.81 26.94 13.95
CA ILE A 302 36.50 28.36 14.17
C ILE A 302 36.80 28.72 15.64
N PHE A 303 36.31 27.89 16.57
CA PHE A 303 36.75 27.91 17.96
C PHE A 303 36.63 26.54 18.62
N GLY A 304 37.59 26.26 19.51
CA GLY A 304 37.71 25.01 20.25
C GLY A 304 36.74 24.92 21.44
N PRO A 305 36.83 23.85 22.25
CA PRO A 305 35.85 23.54 23.28
C PRO A 305 35.78 24.66 24.32
N LYS A 306 34.72 25.48 24.22
CA LYS A 306 34.44 26.59 25.13
C LYS A 306 33.22 26.27 25.98
N SER A 307 33.28 26.66 27.24
CA SER A 307 32.16 26.48 28.16
C SER A 307 31.17 27.63 28.02
N PHE A 308 29.88 27.30 27.92
CA PHE A 308 28.80 28.27 28.07
C PHE A 308 28.74 28.85 29.48
N PHE A 309 29.21 28.10 30.49
CA PHE A 309 29.17 28.50 31.90
C PHE A 309 30.41 28.01 32.64
N VAL A 310 31.22 28.94 33.12
CA VAL A 310 32.25 28.64 34.12
C VAL A 310 31.54 28.38 35.45
N PRO A 311 31.79 27.22 36.10
CA PRO A 311 31.30 26.99 37.45
C PRO A 311 31.76 28.13 38.36
N ASP A 312 30.85 28.68 39.15
CA ASP A 312 31.10 29.74 40.14
C ASP A 312 31.26 31.20 39.67
N SER A 313 31.10 31.53 38.38
CA SER A 313 31.16 32.95 37.93
C SER A 313 30.01 33.47 37.06
N MET A 314 29.03 32.64 36.65
CA MET A 314 27.97 33.00 35.68
C MET A 314 28.48 33.60 34.36
N GLU A 315 29.79 33.59 34.11
CA GLU A 315 30.40 34.09 32.89
C GLU A 315 30.69 32.92 31.93
N SER A 316 30.42 33.15 30.65
CA SER A 316 30.79 32.22 29.57
C SER A 316 32.21 32.51 29.11
N ASN A 317 32.95 31.50 28.65
CA ASN A 317 34.26 31.70 28.02
C ASN A 317 34.19 32.14 26.54
N LEU A 318 32.97 32.43 26.06
CA LEU A 318 32.70 32.90 24.70
C LEU A 318 32.94 34.41 24.59
N SER A 319 33.62 34.83 23.53
CA SER A 319 33.74 36.24 23.13
C SER A 319 32.39 36.77 22.64
N ASN A 320 32.26 38.09 22.49
CA ASN A 320 31.05 38.69 21.92
C ASN A 320 30.80 38.23 20.47
N GLU A 321 31.85 38.05 19.68
CA GLU A 321 31.74 37.55 18.29
C GLU A 321 31.25 36.10 18.25
N GLU A 322 31.75 35.24 19.13
CA GLU A 322 31.30 33.84 19.22
C GLU A 322 29.86 33.72 19.70
N ARG A 323 29.41 34.60 20.60
CA ARG A 323 27.99 34.67 21.00
C ARG A 323 27.10 35.11 19.84
N LEU A 324 27.52 36.10 19.04
CA LEU A 324 26.77 36.55 17.86
C LEU A 324 26.72 35.46 16.78
N PHE A 325 27.82 34.74 16.56
CA PHE A 325 27.88 33.59 15.68
C PHE A 325 26.82 32.54 16.07
N LEU A 326 26.82 32.12 17.34
CA LEU A 326 25.90 31.08 17.84
C LEU A 326 24.45 31.56 17.85
N ASN A 327 24.19 32.83 18.19
CA ASN A 327 22.84 33.40 18.17
C ASN A 327 22.27 33.54 16.76
N GLY A 328 23.13 33.74 15.75
CA GLY A 328 22.73 33.82 14.34
C GLY A 328 22.86 32.50 13.58
N PHE A 329 23.09 31.38 14.29
CA PHE A 329 23.26 30.07 13.67
C PHE A 329 21.90 29.44 13.34
N HIS A 330 21.74 29.01 12.09
CA HIS A 330 20.53 28.39 11.56
C HIS A 330 20.81 26.93 11.22
N THR A 331 20.39 26.03 12.10
CA THR A 331 20.56 24.57 11.94
C THR A 331 19.71 24.06 10.77
N THR A 332 20.34 23.42 9.79
CA THR A 332 19.68 22.73 8.66
C THR A 332 19.59 21.23 8.89
N ASN A 333 20.53 20.65 9.66
CA ASN A 333 20.58 19.23 9.99
C ASN A 333 21.12 19.04 11.42
N SER A 334 20.56 18.11 12.18
CA SER A 334 21.07 17.78 13.52
C SER A 334 21.16 16.28 13.73
N THR A 335 22.11 15.84 14.54
CA THR A 335 22.38 14.43 14.81
C THR A 335 22.91 14.25 16.23
N PHE A 336 22.57 13.11 16.85
CA PHE A 336 23.07 12.72 18.15
C PHE A 336 24.23 11.73 18.00
N VAL A 337 25.31 11.92 18.73
CA VAL A 337 26.49 11.03 18.75
C VAL A 337 26.71 10.53 20.18
N LYS A 338 26.89 9.20 20.33
CA LYS A 338 27.18 8.57 21.62
C LYS A 338 28.59 7.98 21.58
N GLU A 339 29.47 8.47 22.45
CA GLU A 339 30.78 7.85 22.71
C GLU A 339 30.79 7.32 24.14
N GLU A 340 31.48 6.24 24.45
CA GLU A 340 31.62 5.81 25.86
C GLU A 340 32.84 6.51 26.48
N ASP A 341 32.60 7.60 27.22
CA ASP A 341 33.61 8.44 27.91
C ASP A 341 34.84 8.82 27.06
N ASN A 342 34.60 9.17 25.80
CA ASN A 342 35.66 9.49 24.84
C ASN A 342 35.69 10.98 24.47
N TYR A 343 36.75 11.39 23.80
CA TYR A 343 36.85 12.72 23.21
C TYR A 343 36.22 12.75 21.82
N PHE A 344 35.32 13.71 21.60
CA PHE A 344 34.82 14.07 20.29
C PHE A 344 35.02 15.57 20.10
N VAL A 345 35.78 15.95 19.06
CA VAL A 345 36.11 17.35 18.71
C VAL A 345 36.61 18.20 19.90
N GLY A 346 37.43 17.56 20.75
CA GLY A 346 38.04 18.19 21.93
C GLY A 346 37.17 18.23 23.18
N ILE A 347 35.92 17.74 23.13
CA ILE A 347 35.04 17.63 24.29
C ILE A 347 34.99 16.16 24.75
N ARG A 348 35.19 15.90 26.05
CA ARG A 348 35.02 14.56 26.63
C ARG A 348 33.61 14.42 27.18
N ALA A 349 32.79 13.53 26.66
CA ALA A 349 31.44 13.29 27.16
C ALA A 349 30.91 11.95 26.64
N ASP A 350 29.76 11.52 27.17
CA ASP A 350 29.09 10.33 26.67
C ASP A 350 28.14 10.63 25.49
N TYR A 351 27.64 11.87 25.44
CA TYR A 351 26.54 12.28 24.58
C TYR A 351 26.79 13.65 23.98
N PHE A 352 26.73 13.73 22.66
CA PHE A 352 26.99 14.93 21.88
C PHE A 352 25.80 15.23 20.97
N VAL A 353 25.51 16.52 20.81
CA VAL A 353 24.60 17.03 19.80
C VAL A 353 25.45 17.72 18.73
N VAL A 354 25.27 17.31 17.49
CA VAL A 354 25.90 17.89 16.32
C VAL A 354 24.83 18.61 15.51
N GLU A 355 25.05 19.89 15.24
CA GLU A 355 24.18 20.73 14.43
C GLU A 355 24.98 21.25 13.23
N ILE A 356 24.52 20.96 12.02
CA ILE A 356 25.09 21.46 10.76
C ILE A 356 24.17 22.56 10.23
N GLY A 357 24.76 23.64 9.74
CA GLY A 357 24.02 24.81 9.27
C GLY A 357 24.92 25.97 8.90
N THR A 358 24.33 27.15 8.73
CA THR A 358 25.03 28.39 8.41
C THR A 358 24.81 29.43 9.50
N THR A 359 25.57 30.52 9.51
CA THR A 359 25.35 31.65 10.44
C THR A 359 25.21 32.97 9.70
N GLU A 360 24.37 33.85 10.23
CA GLU A 360 24.31 35.25 9.79
C GLU A 360 25.52 36.06 10.23
N ASN A 361 26.30 35.56 11.20
CA ASN A 361 27.42 36.28 11.82
C ASN A 361 28.73 35.45 11.77
N PRO A 362 29.29 35.19 10.58
CA PRO A 362 30.57 34.49 10.46
C PRO A 362 31.71 35.29 11.14
N ILE A 363 32.62 34.58 11.81
CA ILE A 363 33.75 35.19 12.54
C ILE A 363 34.90 35.50 11.58
N ASP A 364 35.26 34.57 10.71
CA ASP A 364 36.36 34.77 9.78
C ASP A 364 35.91 35.55 8.55
N LYS A 365 36.72 36.53 8.14
CA LYS A 365 36.44 37.40 6.97
C LYS A 365 36.34 36.67 5.63
N GLN A 366 36.75 35.40 5.58
CA GLN A 366 36.70 34.57 4.38
C GLN A 366 35.37 33.80 4.25
N ASP A 367 34.60 33.74 5.34
CA ASP A 367 33.32 33.03 5.37
C ASP A 367 32.19 33.93 4.84
N THR A 368 31.23 33.30 4.15
CA THR A 368 29.99 33.94 3.70
C THR A 368 28.79 33.39 4.49
N ILE A 369 27.62 33.99 4.30
CA ILE A 369 26.37 33.49 4.91
C ILE A 369 25.98 32.07 4.41
N ASP A 370 26.59 31.63 3.31
CA ASP A 370 26.40 30.30 2.74
C ASP A 370 27.48 29.31 3.20
N THR A 371 28.49 29.74 3.96
CA THR A 371 29.51 28.84 4.51
C THR A 371 28.87 27.91 5.54
N GLU A 372 29.10 26.62 5.37
CA GLU A 372 28.55 25.59 6.24
C GLU A 372 29.47 25.29 7.42
N PHE A 373 28.89 25.15 8.61
CA PHE A 373 29.58 24.84 9.85
C PHE A 373 28.89 23.71 10.62
N ALA A 374 29.67 22.98 11.41
CA ALA A 374 29.19 22.09 12.47
C ALA A 374 29.38 22.74 13.84
N VAL A 375 28.29 22.89 14.59
CA VAL A 375 28.27 23.24 16.01
C VAL A 375 28.07 21.96 16.81
N VAL A 376 29.08 21.58 17.59
CA VAL A 376 29.03 20.37 18.44
C VAL A 376 28.93 20.78 19.90
N THR A 377 27.89 20.30 20.59
CA THR A 377 27.69 20.57 22.01
C THR A 377 27.60 19.30 22.86
N ALA A 378 28.15 19.35 24.07
CA ALA A 378 28.11 18.25 25.02
C ALA A 378 28.21 18.77 26.47
N ASN A 379 27.72 17.98 27.43
CA ASN A 379 27.91 18.27 28.85
C ASN A 379 29.15 17.55 29.38
N HIS A 380 30.09 18.29 29.97
CA HIS A 380 31.25 17.73 30.65
C HIS A 380 31.41 18.36 32.03
N LYS A 381 31.46 17.53 33.08
CA LYS A 381 31.71 17.95 34.48
C LYS A 381 30.82 19.12 34.96
N GLY A 382 29.53 19.11 34.60
CA GLY A 382 28.56 20.11 35.04
C GLY A 382 28.49 21.38 34.19
N SER A 383 29.30 21.49 33.14
CA SER A 383 29.28 22.61 32.20
C SER A 383 28.93 22.14 30.79
N ARG A 384 28.17 22.94 30.05
CA ARG A 384 27.91 22.71 28.62
C ARG A 384 29.05 23.30 27.80
N TYR A 385 29.68 22.47 26.98
CA TYR A 385 30.76 22.86 26.07
C TYR A 385 30.25 22.93 24.63
N VAL A 386 30.90 23.78 23.84
CA VAL A 386 30.67 23.93 22.41
C VAL A 386 32.00 24.01 21.66
N THR A 387 32.06 23.33 20.52
CA THR A 387 33.13 23.43 19.51
C THR A 387 32.48 23.74 18.16
N VAL A 388 33.07 24.65 17.37
CA VAL A 388 32.56 25.01 16.04
C VAL A 388 33.61 24.75 14.96
N ILE A 389 33.18 24.09 13.89
CA ILE A 389 34.04 23.58 12.81
C ILE A 389 33.46 24.05 11.47
N ARG A 390 34.31 24.54 10.57
CA ARG A 390 33.95 24.84 9.18
C ARG A 390 33.94 23.56 8.34
N LEU A 391 32.91 23.37 7.51
CA LEU A 391 32.70 22.19 6.68
C LEU A 391 32.93 22.42 5.18
N ASP A 392 32.98 23.67 4.72
CA ASP A 392 33.16 23.98 3.30
C ASP A 392 34.62 23.80 2.85
N ASN A 393 34.85 22.90 1.89
CA ASN A 393 36.15 22.63 1.27
C ASN A 393 36.47 23.69 0.21
N ARG A 394 36.85 24.89 0.64
CA ARG A 394 37.55 25.83 -0.25
C ARG A 394 39.04 25.83 0.10
N ILE A 395 39.81 25.06 -0.67
CA ILE A 395 41.24 25.31 -0.86
C ILE A 395 41.39 26.54 -1.75
#